data_AF-A0A819HG83-F1
#
_entry.id   AF-A0A819HG83-F1
#
_cell.length_a   1.000
_cell.length_b   1.000
_cell.length_c   1.000
_cell.angle_alpha   90.00
_cell.angle_beta   90.00
_cell.angle_gamma   90.00
#
_symmetry.space_group_name_H-M   'P 1'
#
loop_
_entity.id
_entity.type
_entity.pdbx_description
1 polymer ?
#
loop_
_entity_poly.entity_id
_entity_poly.type
_entity_poly.pdbx_seq_one_letter_code
_entity_poly.pdbx_strand_id
1 'polypeptide(L)'
;MVVGGLAWWEAWLCVWIGYTIVAIFICLSGRVGATYHISFPVVSRSSFGVFGSLWPILNRGFMACVWYGVQAWLGGQCIVLIFRSICLSYETLPNTLPASSGTNTRDFVGFIIFWALSLIAIWFPVQKIRILFTVKSIVVPVAAIAFFIWTLVKAKGLGPVVHQPGTLTGKHARTRYDIGVEIR
;
A
#
# COMPACT_ATOMS: atom_id res chain seq x y z
N MET A 1 8.33 0.92 -12.44
CA MET A 1 7.89 0.44 -13.77
C MET A 1 8.21 1.46 -14.85
N VAL A 2 7.61 2.65 -14.85
CA VAL A 2 7.95 3.72 -15.83
C VAL A 2 9.35 4.29 -15.58
N VAL A 3 9.74 4.56 -14.33
CA VAL A 3 11.12 4.97 -13.96
C VAL A 3 12.16 3.87 -14.20
N GLY A 4 11.71 2.61 -14.31
CA GLY A 4 12.57 1.45 -14.59
C GLY A 4 12.87 1.23 -16.07
N GLY A 5 12.38 2.10 -16.97
CA GLY A 5 12.67 2.04 -18.40
C GLY A 5 11.66 1.28 -19.27
N LEU A 6 10.52 0.85 -18.74
CA LEU A 6 9.41 0.33 -19.56
C LEU A 6 8.60 1.46 -20.18
N ALA A 7 8.14 1.24 -21.43
CA ALA A 7 7.24 2.18 -22.07
C ALA A 7 5.91 2.27 -21.30
N TRP A 8 5.30 3.46 -21.27
CA TRP A 8 4.07 3.72 -20.52
C TRP A 8 2.94 2.73 -20.87
N TRP A 9 2.80 2.37 -22.14
CA TRP A 9 1.79 1.42 -22.62
C TRP A 9 2.02 -0.02 -22.12
N GLU A 10 3.28 -0.47 -22.06
CA GLU A 10 3.63 -1.81 -21.56
C GLU A 10 3.34 -1.92 -20.06
N ALA A 11 3.59 -0.85 -19.30
CA ALA A 11 3.27 -0.79 -17.88
C ALA A 11 1.76 -0.93 -17.64
N TRP A 12 0.93 -0.26 -18.45
CA TRP A 12 -0.52 -0.39 -18.37
C TRP A 12 -1.01 -1.79 -18.70
N LEU A 13 -0.50 -2.41 -19.78
CA LEU A 13 -0.87 -3.78 -20.13
C LEU A 13 -0.49 -4.78 -19.03
N CYS A 14 0.71 -4.66 -18.46
CA CYS A 14 1.16 -5.51 -17.36
C CYS A 14 0.25 -5.37 -16.12
N VAL A 15 -0.14 -4.13 -15.78
CA VAL A 15 -1.07 -3.85 -14.68
C VAL A 15 -2.44 -4.51 -14.92
N TRP A 16 -3.05 -4.31 -16.09
CA TRP A 16 -4.36 -4.90 -16.41
C TRP A 16 -4.32 -6.42 -16.37
N ILE A 17 -3.31 -7.04 -16.99
CA ILE A 17 -3.17 -8.50 -17.02
C ILE A 17 -2.94 -9.04 -15.60
N GLY A 18 -2.02 -8.43 -14.85
CA GLY A 18 -1.71 -8.85 -13.48
C GLY A 18 -2.92 -8.77 -12.56
N TYR A 19 -3.64 -7.65 -12.55
CA TYR A 19 -4.84 -7.50 -11.73
C TYR A 19 -5.98 -8.43 -12.18
N THR A 20 -6.12 -8.71 -13.48
CA THR A 20 -7.14 -9.65 -13.97
C THR A 20 -6.88 -11.07 -13.49
N ILE A 21 -5.63 -11.54 -13.57
CA ILE A 21 -5.25 -12.86 -13.07
C ILE A 21 -5.50 -12.96 -11.57
N VAL A 22 -5.06 -11.96 -10.80
CA VAL A 22 -5.27 -11.91 -9.35
C VAL A 22 -6.77 -11.87 -9.01
N ALA A 23 -7.58 -11.12 -9.76
CA ALA A 23 -9.01 -11.03 -9.54
C ALA A 23 -9.69 -12.41 -9.67
N ILE A 24 -9.30 -13.23 -10.66
CA ILE A 24 -9.84 -14.59 -10.83
C ILE A 24 -9.56 -15.44 -9.57
N PHE A 25 -8.33 -15.43 -9.06
CA PHE A 25 -7.97 -16.18 -7.85
C PHE A 25 -8.71 -15.68 -6.60
N ILE A 26 -8.90 -14.37 -6.48
CA ILE A 26 -9.66 -13.77 -5.38
C ILE A 26 -11.13 -14.17 -5.46
N CYS A 27 -11.75 -14.14 -6.65
CA CYS A 27 -13.15 -14.54 -6.83
C CYS A 27 -13.37 -16.02 -6.48
N LEU A 28 -12.47 -16.90 -6.92
CA LEU A 28 -12.53 -18.34 -6.60
C LEU A 28 -12.40 -18.58 -5.09
N SER A 29 -11.40 -17.94 -4.45
CA SER A 29 -11.18 -18.06 -3.01
C SER A 29 -12.31 -17.42 -2.19
N GLY A 30 -12.91 -16.33 -2.69
CA GLY A 30 -14.02 -15.62 -2.06
C GLY A 30 -15.34 -16.40 -2.10
N ARG A 31 -15.59 -17.19 -3.15
CA ARG A 31 -16.80 -18.02 -3.28
C ARG A 31 -16.95 -19.02 -2.13
N VAL A 32 -15.85 -19.63 -1.70
CA VAL A 32 -15.86 -20.60 -0.58
C VAL A 32 -16.27 -19.90 0.73
N GLY A 33 -15.73 -18.71 1.00
CA GLY A 33 -16.09 -17.91 2.18
C GLY A 33 -17.54 -17.43 2.16
N ALA A 34 -18.07 -17.05 0.99
CA ALA A 34 -19.43 -16.54 0.85
C ALA A 34 -20.51 -17.63 0.93
N THR A 35 -20.23 -18.83 0.39
CA THR A 35 -21.23 -19.92 0.32
C THR A 35 -21.32 -20.68 1.64
N TYR A 36 -20.18 -20.95 2.27
CA TYR A 36 -20.12 -21.79 3.46
C TYR A 36 -20.05 -20.99 4.77
N HIS A 37 -19.99 -19.65 4.70
CA HIS A 37 -19.85 -18.75 5.87
C HIS A 37 -18.70 -19.14 6.82
N ILE A 38 -17.66 -19.78 6.28
CA ILE A 38 -16.49 -20.23 7.03
C ILE A 38 -15.31 -19.27 6.84
N SER A 39 -14.60 -18.99 7.93
CA SER A 39 -13.39 -18.18 7.92
C SER A 39 -12.23 -18.92 7.25
N PHE A 40 -11.31 -18.17 6.62
CA PHE A 40 -10.11 -18.73 5.96
C PHE A 40 -9.31 -19.74 6.80
N PRO A 41 -9.11 -19.57 8.12
CA PRO A 41 -8.45 -20.57 8.96
C PRO A 41 -9.14 -21.94 8.96
N VAL A 42 -10.46 -21.98 8.78
CA VAL A 42 -11.25 -23.22 8.74
C VAL A 42 -11.10 -23.91 7.38
N VAL A 43 -11.10 -23.15 6.28
CA VAL A 43 -10.82 -23.68 4.94
C VAL A 43 -9.39 -24.22 4.84
N SER A 44 -8.42 -23.57 5.50
CA SER A 44 -7.03 -24.05 5.52
C SER A 44 -6.90 -25.43 6.20
N ARG A 45 -7.77 -25.74 7.17
CA ARG A 45 -7.78 -27.04 7.86
C ARG A 45 -8.24 -28.19 6.98
N SER A 46 -9.10 -27.96 5.99
CA SER A 46 -9.53 -29.04 5.08
C SER A 46 -8.42 -29.50 4.14
N SER A 47 -7.45 -28.62 3.81
CA SER A 47 -6.34 -28.95 2.91
C SER A 47 -5.07 -29.41 3.62
N PHE A 48 -4.73 -28.78 4.76
CA PHE A 48 -3.47 -29.03 5.48
C PHE A 48 -3.64 -29.78 6.81
N GLY A 49 -4.86 -30.14 7.19
CA GLY A 49 -5.17 -30.76 8.48
C GLY A 49 -5.09 -29.78 9.67
N VAL A 50 -5.34 -30.28 10.88
CA VAL A 50 -5.40 -29.45 12.10
C VAL A 50 -4.04 -28.81 12.41
N PHE A 51 -2.98 -29.61 12.43
CA PHE A 51 -1.63 -29.14 12.76
C PHE A 51 -0.93 -28.42 11.58
N GLY A 52 -1.13 -28.88 10.33
CA GLY A 52 -0.51 -28.24 9.17
C GLY A 52 -1.13 -26.89 8.79
N SER A 53 -2.39 -26.64 9.15
CA SER A 53 -3.05 -25.35 8.90
C SER A 53 -2.45 -24.17 9.66
N LEU A 54 -1.70 -24.42 10.74
CA LEU A 54 -1.14 -23.37 11.59
C LEU A 54 -0.11 -22.51 10.82
N TRP A 55 0.71 -23.13 9.98
CA TRP A 55 1.75 -22.44 9.19
C TRP A 55 1.19 -21.34 8.25
N PRO A 56 0.22 -21.62 7.35
CA PRO A 56 -0.35 -20.59 6.49
C PRO A 56 -1.15 -19.52 7.26
N ILE A 57 -1.76 -19.89 8.39
CA ILE A 57 -2.46 -18.92 9.25
C ILE A 57 -1.45 -17.93 9.86
N LEU A 58 -0.34 -18.43 10.40
CA LEU A 58 0.72 -17.60 10.98
C LEU A 58 1.40 -16.72 9.93
N ASN A 59 1.76 -17.27 8.77
CA ASN A 59 2.36 -16.49 7.68
C ASN A 59 1.44 -15.33 7.24
N ARG A 60 0.14 -15.61 7.09
CA ARG A 60 -0.86 -14.60 6.76
C ARG A 60 -1.00 -13.55 7.86
N GLY A 61 -1.02 -13.97 9.13
CA GLY A 61 -1.08 -13.07 10.28
C GLY A 61 0.14 -12.14 10.33
N PHE A 62 1.34 -12.69 10.12
CA PHE A 62 2.57 -11.92 10.08
C PHE A 62 2.56 -10.87 8.97
N MET A 63 2.19 -11.25 7.73
CA MET A 63 2.08 -10.27 6.64
C MET A 63 1.01 -9.20 6.91
N ALA A 64 -0.10 -9.56 7.56
CA ALA A 64 -1.10 -8.59 7.96
C ALA A 64 -0.56 -7.58 8.99
N CYS A 65 0.23 -8.03 9.97
CA CYS A 65 0.88 -7.17 10.95
C CYS A 65 1.90 -6.22 10.29
N VAL A 66 2.75 -6.74 9.40
CA VAL A 66 3.73 -5.94 8.65
C VAL A 66 3.01 -4.89 7.81
N TRP A 67 1.96 -5.29 7.08
CA TRP A 67 1.19 -4.37 6.25
C TRP A 67 0.47 -3.30 7.07
N TYR A 68 -0.09 -3.68 8.22
CA TYR A 68 -0.67 -2.72 9.16
C TYR A 68 0.38 -1.72 9.65
N GLY A 69 1.60 -2.16 9.96
CA GLY A 69 2.70 -1.28 10.33
C GLY A 69 3.01 -0.23 9.27
N VAL A 70 3.10 -0.64 8.00
CA VAL A 70 3.33 0.28 6.86
C VAL A 70 2.17 1.28 6.71
N GLN A 71 0.93 0.82 6.83
CA GLN A 71 -0.24 1.70 6.73
C GLN A 71 -0.33 2.68 7.91
N ALA A 72 0.03 2.25 9.11
CA ALA A 72 0.10 3.11 10.28
C ALA A 72 1.19 4.19 10.15
N TRP A 73 2.33 3.84 9.52
CA TRP A 73 3.37 4.82 9.20
C TRP A 73 2.89 5.88 8.21
N LEU A 74 2.28 5.46 7.09
CA LEU A 74 1.70 6.38 6.11
C LEU A 74 0.59 7.25 6.73
N GLY A 75 -0.24 6.68 7.61
CA GLY A 75 -1.25 7.42 8.37
C GLY A 75 -0.63 8.46 9.31
N GLY A 76 0.46 8.11 10.00
CA GLY A 76 1.21 9.03 10.85
C GLY A 76 1.76 10.23 10.08
N GLN A 77 2.28 10.01 8.87
CA GLN A 77 2.73 11.08 7.97
C GLN A 77 1.60 12.04 7.60
N CYS A 78 0.39 11.52 7.34
CA CYS A 78 -0.78 12.35 7.09
C CYS A 78 -1.17 13.20 8.31
N ILE A 79 -1.07 12.66 9.52
CA ILE A 79 -1.32 13.41 10.76
C ILE A 79 -0.30 14.55 10.91
N VAL A 80 0.98 14.30 10.68
CA VAL A 80 2.02 15.34 10.70
C VAL A 80 1.71 16.44 9.68
N LEU A 81 1.24 16.08 8.48
CA LEU A 81 0.85 17.05 7.46
C LEU A 81 -0.34 17.93 7.91
N ILE A 82 -1.34 17.32 8.56
CA ILE A 82 -2.49 18.06 9.14
C ILE A 82 -2.00 19.02 10.23
N PHE A 83 -1.15 18.56 11.14
CA PHE A 83 -0.57 19.41 12.19
C PHE A 83 0.26 20.57 11.62
N ARG A 84 1.07 20.32 10.57
CA ARG A 84 1.79 21.38 9.85
C ARG A 84 0.85 22.41 9.21
N SER A 85 -0.33 21.98 8.76
CA SER A 85 -1.31 22.88 8.12
C SER A 85 -2.09 23.76 9.10
N ILE A 86 -2.31 23.30 10.35
CA ILE A 86 -3.10 24.02 11.37
C ILE A 86 -2.19 24.86 12.27
N CYS A 87 -1.01 24.36 12.62
CA CYS A 87 -0.06 25.05 13.49
C CYS A 87 1.33 25.10 12.84
N LEU A 88 1.75 26.30 12.41
CA LEU A 88 3.11 26.57 11.92
C LEU A 88 4.19 26.17 12.95
N SER A 89 3.83 26.12 14.24
CA SER A 89 4.71 25.77 15.36
C SER A 89 5.12 24.28 15.43
N TYR A 90 4.57 23.41 14.58
CA TYR A 90 5.03 22.01 14.49
C TYR A 90 6.29 21.85 13.61
N GLU A 91 6.68 22.89 12.85
CA GLU A 91 7.94 22.92 12.11
C GLU A 91 9.17 23.24 12.97
N THR A 92 8.97 23.71 14.20
CA THR A 92 10.05 24.12 15.12
C THR A 92 10.36 23.10 16.21
N LEU A 93 9.72 21.92 16.21
CA LEU A 93 9.98 20.89 17.22
C LEU A 93 11.42 20.36 17.10
N PRO A 94 12.32 20.59 18.08
CA PRO A 94 13.70 20.14 18.01
C PRO A 94 13.75 18.60 18.01
N ASN A 95 14.57 18.03 17.13
CA ASN A 95 14.76 16.58 17.04
C ASN A 95 15.47 16.08 18.30
N THR A 96 14.74 15.33 19.12
CA THR A 96 15.29 14.66 20.32
C THR A 96 15.83 13.26 19.99
N LEU A 97 15.62 12.76 18.77
CA LEU A 97 16.12 11.47 18.32
C LEU A 97 17.52 11.59 17.69
N PRO A 98 18.45 10.67 17.98
CA PRO A 98 19.80 10.69 17.42
C PRO A 98 19.78 10.46 15.90
N ALA A 99 20.67 11.13 15.18
CA ALA A 99 20.80 11.12 13.72
C ALA A 99 21.01 9.72 13.08
N SER A 100 21.30 8.71 13.89
CA SER A 100 21.38 7.28 13.50
C SER A 100 20.02 6.63 13.22
N SER A 101 18.91 7.27 13.63
CA SER A 101 17.59 6.61 13.67
C SER A 101 16.79 6.69 12.36
N GLY A 102 17.31 7.31 11.30
CA GLY A 102 16.64 7.39 9.99
C GLY A 102 15.26 8.06 9.97
N THR A 103 14.79 8.63 11.08
CA THR A 103 13.44 9.19 11.24
C THR A 103 13.44 10.37 12.22
N ASN A 104 12.60 11.39 11.95
CA ASN A 104 12.47 12.56 12.82
C ASN A 104 11.51 12.27 13.99
N THR A 105 11.74 12.91 15.15
CA THR A 105 10.85 12.79 16.33
C THR A 105 9.41 13.16 15.99
N ARG A 106 9.22 14.09 15.05
CA ARG A 106 7.92 14.55 14.56
C ARG A 106 7.12 13.44 13.90
N ASP A 107 7.78 12.63 13.07
CA ASP A 107 7.17 11.51 12.34
C ASP A 107 6.80 10.37 13.29
N PHE A 108 7.64 10.12 14.28
CA PHE A 108 7.39 9.12 15.32
C PHE A 108 6.21 9.51 16.22
N VAL A 109 6.11 10.78 16.62
CA VAL A 109 4.96 11.28 17.40
C VAL A 109 3.67 11.20 16.60
N GLY A 110 3.70 11.58 15.31
CA GLY A 110 2.55 11.41 14.41
C GLY A 110 2.10 9.95 14.27
N PHE A 111 3.06 9.02 14.19
CA PHE A 111 2.78 7.58 14.20
C PHE A 111 2.11 7.11 15.50
N ILE A 112 2.61 7.50 16.67
CA ILE A 112 2.02 7.12 17.96
C ILE A 112 0.60 7.68 18.13
N ILE A 113 0.36 8.93 17.70
CA ILE A 113 -0.98 9.53 17.71
C ILE A 113 -1.91 8.75 16.77
N PHE A 114 -1.47 8.43 15.55
CA PHE A 114 -2.26 7.63 14.61
C PHE A 114 -2.57 6.24 15.17
N TRP A 115 -1.60 5.61 15.82
CA TRP A 115 -1.72 4.31 16.43
C TRP A 115 -2.72 4.34 17.61
N ALA A 116 -2.65 5.34 18.48
CA ALA A 116 -3.61 5.54 19.58
C ALA A 116 -5.04 5.81 19.07
N LEU A 117 -5.20 6.63 18.03
CA LEU A 117 -6.49 6.86 17.38
C LEU A 117 -7.05 5.57 16.77
N SER A 118 -6.20 4.74 16.18
CA SER A 118 -6.59 3.44 15.63
C SER A 118 -7.07 2.47 16.71
N LEU A 119 -6.48 2.51 17.91
CA LEU A 119 -6.94 1.73 19.06
C LEU A 119 -8.31 2.21 19.57
N ILE A 120 -8.54 3.53 19.63
CA ILE A 120 -9.86 4.07 20.03
C ILE A 120 -10.93 3.68 19.00
N ALA A 121 -10.59 3.72 17.71
CA ALA A 121 -11.50 3.32 16.64
C ALA A 121 -11.89 1.83 16.71
N ILE A 122 -11.06 0.97 17.31
CA ILE A 122 -11.38 -0.47 17.48
C ILE A 122 -12.48 -0.70 18.52
N TRP A 123 -12.65 0.23 19.47
CA TRP A 123 -13.65 0.10 20.54
C TRP A 123 -15.08 0.34 20.04
N PHE A 124 -15.23 1.05 18.92
CA PHE A 124 -16.52 1.25 18.29
C PHE A 124 -16.94 0.01 17.47
N PRO A 125 -18.16 -0.51 17.66
CA PRO A 125 -18.61 -1.72 16.97
C PRO A 125 -18.69 -1.51 15.45
N VAL A 126 -18.12 -2.47 14.71
CA VAL A 126 -17.94 -2.47 13.25
C VAL A 126 -19.23 -2.19 12.46
N GLN A 127 -20.41 -2.48 13.02
CA GLN A 127 -21.69 -2.19 12.38
C GLN A 127 -21.93 -0.71 12.11
N LYS A 128 -21.41 0.22 12.94
CA LYS A 128 -21.53 1.67 12.69
C LYS A 128 -20.46 2.21 11.72
N ILE A 129 -19.38 1.47 11.52
CA ILE A 129 -18.24 1.87 10.67
C ILE A 129 -18.51 1.59 9.17
N ARG A 130 -19.55 0.81 8.83
CA ARG A 130 -19.91 0.49 7.43
C ARG A 130 -20.10 1.73 6.55
N ILE A 131 -20.62 2.82 7.12
CA ILE A 131 -20.79 4.09 6.41
C ILE A 131 -19.42 4.70 6.10
N LEU A 132 -18.47 4.71 7.05
CA LEU A 132 -17.11 5.19 6.82
C LEU A 132 -16.37 4.39 5.74
N PHE A 133 -16.55 3.07 5.73
CA PHE A 133 -16.00 2.21 4.68
C PHE A 133 -16.61 2.49 3.30
N THR A 134 -17.94 2.72 3.24
CA THR A 134 -18.65 3.04 2.00
C THR A 134 -18.20 4.40 1.46
N VAL A 135 -18.12 5.42 2.32
CA VAL A 135 -17.61 6.75 1.95
C VAL A 135 -16.17 6.65 1.44
N LYS A 136 -15.28 5.93 2.14
CA LYS A 136 -13.90 5.72 1.68
C LYS A 136 -13.83 5.07 0.29
N SER A 137 -14.65 4.07 0.02
CA SER A 137 -14.66 3.41 -1.29
C SER A 137 -15.07 4.32 -2.44
N ILE A 138 -15.84 5.38 -2.18
CA ILE A 138 -16.25 6.36 -3.20
C ILE A 138 -15.22 7.49 -3.30
N VAL A 139 -14.75 7.99 -2.16
CA VAL A 139 -13.81 9.13 -2.11
C VAL A 139 -12.46 8.78 -2.72
N VAL A 140 -11.93 7.58 -2.48
CA VAL A 140 -10.61 7.15 -2.98
C VAL A 140 -10.51 7.15 -4.51
N PRO A 141 -11.40 6.50 -5.28
CA PRO A 141 -11.32 6.53 -6.74
C PRO A 141 -11.56 7.92 -7.32
N VAL A 142 -12.47 8.71 -6.72
CA VAL A 142 -12.70 10.10 -7.14
C VAL A 142 -11.44 10.94 -6.92
N ALA A 143 -10.80 10.81 -5.77
CA ALA A 143 -9.53 11.48 -5.48
C ALA A 143 -8.42 11.02 -6.44
N ALA A 144 -8.33 9.73 -6.75
CA ALA A 144 -7.35 9.19 -7.69
C ALA A 144 -7.51 9.82 -9.09
N ILE A 145 -8.75 9.92 -9.59
CA ILE A 145 -9.03 10.56 -10.88
C ILE A 145 -8.73 12.06 -10.82
N ALA A 146 -9.10 12.73 -9.73
CA ALA A 146 -8.82 14.16 -9.55
C ALA A 146 -7.32 14.45 -9.53
N PHE A 147 -6.53 13.66 -8.80
CA PHE A 147 -5.07 13.77 -8.80
C PHE A 147 -4.45 13.44 -10.16
N PHE A 148 -5.01 12.47 -10.89
CA PHE A 148 -4.57 12.17 -12.25
C PHE A 148 -4.81 13.36 -13.19
N ILE A 149 -6.00 13.96 -13.18
CA ILE A 149 -6.31 15.14 -14.00
C ILE A 149 -5.42 16.33 -13.61
N TRP A 150 -5.23 16.57 -12.30
CA TRP A 150 -4.40 17.66 -11.82
C TRP A 150 -2.93 17.51 -12.25
N THR A 151 -2.38 16.30 -12.18
CA THR A 151 -1.00 16.03 -12.65
C THR A 151 -0.89 16.19 -14.17
N LEU A 152 -1.90 15.81 -14.95
CA LEU A 152 -1.92 16.03 -16.41
C LEU A 152 -1.94 17.52 -16.79
N VAL A 153 -2.71 18.33 -16.08
CA VAL A 153 -2.76 19.80 -16.28
C VAL A 153 -1.42 20.43 -15.90
N LYS A 154 -0.81 20.00 -14.78
CA LYS A 154 0.52 20.48 -14.34
C LYS A 154 1.65 20.05 -15.27
N ALA A 155 1.54 18.89 -15.89
CA ALA A 155 2.49 18.39 -16.88
C ALA A 155 2.39 19.09 -18.26
N LYS A 156 1.46 20.03 -18.44
CA LYS A 156 1.18 20.71 -19.74
C LYS A 156 0.93 19.71 -20.89
N GLY A 157 0.21 18.62 -20.60
CA GLY A 157 -0.22 17.61 -21.58
C GLY A 157 0.45 16.24 -21.42
N LEU A 158 -0.08 15.25 -22.13
CA LEU A 158 0.41 13.85 -22.16
C LEU A 158 1.73 13.65 -22.93
N GLY A 159 2.19 14.69 -23.64
CA GLY A 159 3.21 14.60 -24.70
C GLY A 159 4.53 13.92 -24.29
N PRO A 160 5.23 14.36 -23.24
CA PRO A 160 6.56 13.84 -22.91
C PRO A 160 6.56 12.46 -22.24
N VAL A 161 5.47 12.08 -21.56
CA VAL A 161 5.37 10.80 -20.81
C VAL A 161 4.89 9.66 -21.70
N VAL A 162 4.03 9.95 -22.68
CA VAL A 162 3.53 8.95 -23.64
C VAL A 162 4.55 8.66 -24.75
N HIS A 163 5.38 9.65 -25.12
CA HIS A 163 6.38 9.50 -26.19
C HIS A 163 7.77 9.05 -25.71
N GLN A 164 7.99 8.79 -24.42
CA GLN A 164 9.26 8.22 -23.95
C GLN A 164 9.36 6.77 -24.43
N PRO A 165 10.25 6.44 -25.41
CA PRO A 165 10.45 5.06 -25.82
C PRO A 165 11.12 4.30 -24.67
N GLY A 166 10.72 3.04 -24.46
CA GLY A 166 11.32 2.18 -23.45
C GLY A 166 12.82 2.00 -23.70
N THR A 167 13.66 2.38 -22.73
CA THR A 167 15.14 2.28 -22.81
C THR A 167 15.64 0.82 -22.67
N LEU A 168 14.75 -0.17 -22.61
CA LEU A 168 15.11 -1.58 -22.42
C LEU A 168 15.00 -2.39 -23.73
N THR A 169 15.95 -2.16 -24.65
CA THR A 169 16.16 -3.08 -25.78
C THR A 169 17.12 -4.20 -25.39
N GLY A 170 16.54 -5.35 -25.01
CA GLY A 170 16.96 -6.72 -25.35
C GLY A 170 18.34 -7.29 -24.97
N LYS A 171 19.40 -6.51 -24.76
CA LYS A 171 20.76 -7.06 -24.53
C LYS A 171 21.53 -6.51 -23.33
N HIS A 172 21.05 -5.44 -22.68
CA HIS A 172 21.75 -4.82 -21.53
C HIS A 172 21.07 -5.06 -20.16
N ALA A 173 19.92 -5.73 -20.14
CA ALA A 173 19.18 -6.02 -18.90
C ALA A 173 19.79 -7.16 -18.07
N ARG A 174 20.57 -8.07 -18.69
CA ARG A 174 21.24 -9.16 -17.97
C ARG A 174 22.44 -8.64 -17.14
N THR A 175 23.26 -7.79 -17.73
CA THR A 175 24.51 -7.31 -17.10
C THR A 175 24.30 -6.42 -15.88
N ARG A 176 23.18 -5.69 -15.78
CA ARG A 176 22.91 -4.85 -14.58
C ARG A 176 22.39 -5.63 -13.36
N TYR A 177 21.80 -6.80 -13.57
CA TYR A 177 21.34 -7.62 -12.44
C TYR A 177 22.50 -8.44 -11.86
N ASP A 178 23.47 -8.85 -12.69
CA ASP A 178 24.68 -9.53 -12.21
C ASP A 178 25.63 -8.61 -11.42
N ILE A 179 25.74 -7.32 -11.75
CA ILE A 179 26.58 -6.36 -10.99
C ILE A 179 25.88 -5.78 -9.73
N GLY A 180 24.58 -6.04 -9.54
CA GLY A 180 23.80 -5.51 -8.43
C GLY A 180 23.68 -6.45 -7.22
N VAL A 181 24.17 -7.68 -7.34
CA VAL A 181 24.16 -8.69 -6.26
C VAL A 181 25.48 -8.74 -5.48
N GLU A 182 26.54 -8.06 -5.94
CA GLU A 182 27.87 -8.22 -5.34
C GLU A 182 28.37 -7.07 -4.45
N ILE A 183 27.76 -5.87 -4.40
CA ILE A 183 28.29 -4.81 -3.52
C ILE A 183 27.21 -3.91 -2.89
N ARG A 184 27.16 -4.01 -1.55
CA ARG A 184 26.54 -3.18 -0.49
C ARG A 184 25.08 -3.38 -0.12
#